data_AF-R7UTB8-F1
#
_entry.id   AF-R7UTB8-F1
#
_cell.length_a   1.000
_cell.length_b   1.000
_cell.length_c   1.000
_cell.angle_alpha   90.00
_cell.angle_beta   90.00
_cell.angle_gamma   90.00
#
_symmetry.space_group_name_H-M   'P 1'
#
loop_
_entity.id
_entity.type
_entity.pdbx_description
1 polymer ?
#
loop_
_entity_poly.entity_id
_entity_poly.type
_entity_poly.pdbx_seq_one_letter_code
_entity_poly.pdbx_strand_id
1 'polypeptide(L)' 'CQAHSTFVERASACQPSCTEPNADENCDQPDQEACVCDKGFIMSGVECVPVEECGCMFMGQYY' A
#
# COMPACT_ATOMS: atom_id res chain seq x y z
N CYS A 1 8.41 1.85 -11.23
CA CYS A 1 7.30 2.29 -10.37
C CYS A 1 6.21 2.90 -11.23
N GLN A 2 4.94 2.68 -10.88
CA GLN A 2 3.77 3.24 -11.57
C GLN A 2 3.57 4.72 -11.18
N ALA A 3 2.59 5.39 -11.78
CA ALA A 3 2.16 6.71 -11.30
C ALA A 3 1.75 6.62 -9.82
N HIS A 4 2.02 7.70 -9.06
CA HIS A 4 1.73 7.79 -7.61
C HIS A 4 2.53 6.80 -6.72
N SER A 5 3.71 6.39 -7.19
CA SER A 5 4.64 5.59 -6.39
C SER A 5 6.07 6.09 -6.52
N THR A 6 6.77 6.12 -5.39
CA THR A 6 8.17 6.48 -5.28
C THR A 6 9.02 5.23 -5.12
N PHE A 7 10.09 5.13 -5.91
CA PHE A 7 11.07 4.06 -5.74
C PHE A 7 11.89 4.30 -4.48
N VAL A 8 12.00 3.29 -3.62
CA VAL A 8 12.78 3.35 -2.40
C VAL A 8 13.67 2.11 -2.33
N GLU A 9 14.95 2.30 -2.05
CA GLU A 9 15.92 1.20 -1.91
C GLU A 9 15.69 0.36 -0.64
N ARG A 10 15.00 0.93 0.34
CA ARG A 10 14.59 0.29 1.59
C ARG A 10 13.11 0.48 1.80
N ALA A 11 12.33 -0.41 1.24
CA ALA A 11 10.90 -0.50 1.44
C ALA A 11 10.57 -1.82 2.15
N SER A 12 9.55 -1.82 3.00
CA SER A 12 9.04 -3.08 3.54
C SER A 12 8.60 -3.97 2.37
N ALA A 13 8.99 -5.25 2.41
CA ALA A 13 8.54 -6.22 1.41
C ALA A 13 7.01 -6.38 1.43
N CYS A 14 6.37 -6.07 2.56
CA CYS A 14 4.92 -6.05 2.73
C CYS A 14 4.46 -4.59 2.67
N GLN A 15 3.99 -4.19 1.49
CA GLN A 15 3.44 -2.86 1.27
C GLN A 15 2.04 -2.74 1.87
N PRO A 16 1.69 -1.61 2.51
CA PRO A 16 0.35 -1.38 3.02
C PRO A 16 -0.64 -1.33 1.85
N SER A 17 -1.74 -2.08 1.99
CA SER A 17 -2.77 -2.20 0.97
C SER A 17 -4.14 -1.84 1.53
N CYS A 18 -5.10 -1.60 0.66
CA CYS A 18 -6.47 -1.31 1.08
C CYS A 18 -7.09 -2.36 2.00
N THR A 19 -6.70 -3.63 1.84
CA THR A 19 -7.15 -4.74 2.67
C THR A 19 -6.34 -4.87 3.96
N GLU A 20 -5.05 -4.53 3.92
CA GLU A 20 -4.13 -4.65 5.04
C GLU A 20 -3.28 -3.38 5.15
N PRO A 21 -3.79 -2.33 5.82
CA PRO A 21 -3.11 -1.04 5.94
C PRO A 21 -1.85 -1.09 6.80
N ASN A 22 -1.74 -2.11 7.66
CA ASN A 22 -0.61 -2.33 8.58
C ASN A 22 0.21 -3.57 8.16
N ALA A 23 0.22 -3.91 6.87
CA ALA A 23 1.00 -5.03 6.36
C ALA A 23 2.51 -4.84 6.60
N ASP A 24 2.96 -3.59 6.67
CA ASP A 24 4.33 -3.21 6.99
C ASP A 24 4.71 -3.51 8.46
N GLU A 25 3.78 -3.42 9.41
CA GLU A 25 4.05 -3.67 10.83
C GLU A 25 4.28 -5.16 11.15
N ASN A 26 3.66 -6.07 10.40
CA ASN A 26 3.76 -7.53 10.62
C ASN A 26 4.54 -8.24 9.50
N CYS A 27 5.49 -7.53 8.88
CA CYS A 27 6.30 -8.13 7.82
C CYS A 27 7.54 -8.83 8.40
N ASP A 28 7.56 -10.16 8.34
CA ASP A 28 8.73 -10.98 8.70
C ASP A 28 9.86 -10.95 7.65
N GLN A 29 9.65 -10.24 6.54
CA GLN A 29 10.61 -10.15 5.44
C GLN A 29 11.53 -8.94 5.61
N PRO A 30 12.81 -9.05 5.17
CA PRO A 30 13.72 -7.92 5.19
C PRO A 30 13.26 -6.80 4.25
N ASP A 31 13.64 -5.57 4.59
CA ASP A 31 13.48 -4.44 3.66
C ASP A 31 14.17 -4.74 2.34
N GLN A 32 13.47 -4.44 1.24
CA GLN A 32 13.96 -4.65 -0.11
C GLN A 32 13.67 -3.43 -0.96
N GLU A 33 14.33 -3.35 -2.11
CA GLU A 33 14.06 -2.32 -3.10
C GLU A 33 12.66 -2.51 -3.68
N ALA A 34 11.77 -1.55 -3.41
CA ALA A 34 10.38 -1.63 -3.87
C ALA A 34 9.83 -0.25 -4.23
N CYS A 35 8.74 -0.26 -4.99
CA CYS A 35 7.97 0.93 -5.29
C CYS A 35 6.92 1.12 -4.20
N VAL A 36 7.06 2.18 -3.42
CA VAL A 36 6.14 2.52 -2.33
C VAL A 36 5.15 3.54 -2.83
N CYS A 37 3.87 3.39 -2.49
CA CYS A 37 2.87 4.40 -2.81
C CYS A 37 3.22 5.73 -2.13
N ASP A 38 2.97 6.84 -2.82
CA ASP A 38 3.25 8.18 -2.28
C ASP A 38 2.42 8.45 -1.03
N LYS A 39 2.85 9.42 -0.21
CA LYS A 39 2.11 9.79 1.01
C LYS A 39 0.67 10.19 0.68
N GLY A 40 -0.29 9.49 1.26
CA GLY A 40 -1.72 9.67 0.97
C GLY A 40 -2.28 8.75 -0.11
N PHE A 41 -1.44 7.89 -0.68
CA PHE A 41 -1.82 6.80 -1.58
C PHE A 41 -1.58 5.44 -0.90
N ILE A 42 -2.38 4.45 -1.26
CA ILE A 42 -2.32 3.09 -0.74
C ILE A 42 -2.46 2.09 -1.89
N MET A 43 -1.86 0.91 -1.72
CA MET A 43 -1.86 -0.11 -2.77
C MET A 43 -3.25 -0.75 -2.87
N SER A 44 -3.87 -0.65 -4.05
CA SER A 44 -5.11 -1.34 -4.40
C SER A 44 -4.86 -2.26 -5.58
N GLY A 45 -4.55 -3.53 -5.28
CA GLY A 45 -4.16 -4.51 -6.28
C GLY A 45 -2.78 -4.23 -6.87
N VAL A 46 -2.74 -3.54 -8.02
CA VAL A 46 -1.51 -3.21 -8.77
C VAL A 46 -1.27 -1.71 -8.95
N GLU A 47 -2.19 -0.88 -8.45
CA GLU A 47 -2.15 0.58 -8.59
C GLU A 47 -2.16 1.25 -7.22
N CYS A 48 -1.53 2.42 -7.12
CA CYS A 48 -1.58 3.27 -5.94
C CYS A 48 -2.76 4.23 -6.10
N VAL A 49 -3.80 4.05 -5.29
CA VAL A 49 -4.98 4.91 -5.26
C VAL A 49 -4.94 5.79 -4.02
N PRO A 50 -5.55 6.98 -4.02
CA PRO A 50 -5.71 7.77 -2.80
C PRO A 50 -6.30 6.93 -1.67
N VAL A 51 -5.80 7.10 -0.44
CA VAL A 51 -6.36 6.42 0.73
C VAL A 51 -7.86 6.74 0.89
N GLU A 52 -8.32 7.89 0.38
CA GLU A 52 -9.74 8.26 0.35
C GLU A 52 -10.56 7.46 -0.68
N GLU A 53 -9.92 7.01 -1.78
CA GLU A 53 -10.51 6.07 -2.76
C GLU A 53 -10.48 4.63 -2.25
N CYS A 54 -9.68 4.36 -1.21
CA CYS A 54 -9.81 3.19 -0.38
C CYS A 54 -11.09 3.35 0.47
N GLY A 55 -12.24 3.42 -0.20
CA GLY A 55 -13.55 3.52 0.43
C GLY A 55 -13.66 2.47 1.53
N CYS A 56 -14.23 2.85 2.67
CA CYS A 56 -14.34 1.98 3.83
C CYS A 56 -15.00 0.66 3.40
N MET A 57 -14.23 -0.43 3.28
CA MET A 57 -14.79 -1.78 3.25
C MET A 57 -15.26 -2.10 4.67
N PHE A 58 -16.46 -1.64 5.00
CA PHE A 58 -17.12 -2.09 6.22
C PHE A 58 -17.84 -3.40 5.88
N MET A 59 -17.32 -4.52 6.40
CA MET A 59 -17.92 -5.86 6.23
C MET A 59 -18.13 -6.30 4.77
N GLY A 60 -17.21 -5.96 3.86
CA GLY A 60 -17.29 -6.39 2.46
C GLY A 60 -18.29 -5.60 1.59
N GLN A 61 -18.75 -4.44 2.07
CA GLN A 61 -19.53 -3.48 1.27
C GLN A 61 -18.78 -2.16 1.16
N TYR A 62 -18.73 -1.62 -0.06
CA TYR A 62 -18.17 -0.31 -0.39
C TYR A 62 -19.21 0.76 -0.03
N TYR A 63 -18.87 1.67 0.88
CA TYR A 63 -19.74 2.76 1.36
C TYR A 63 -19.21 4.13 0.92
#